data_AF-A0AA91A0V0-F1
#
_entry.id   AF-A0AA91A0V0-F1
#
_cell.length_a   1.000
_cell.length_b   1.000
_cell.length_c   1.000
_cell.angle_alpha   90.00
_cell.angle_beta   90.00
_cell.angle_gamma   90.00
#
_symmetry.space_group_name_H-M   'P 1'
#
loop_
_entity.id
_entity.type
_entity.pdbx_description
1 polymer ?
#
loop_
_entity_poly.entity_id
_entity_poly.type
_entity_poly.pdbx_seq_one_letter_code
_entity_poly.pdbx_strand_id
1 'polypeptide(L)' 'MNRIKEILERKGVSQTDLAHRLGKTFNMVNLYATNKVQPPIPILYKIAEILDVDIRELLVSNKIDTQ' A
#
# COMPACT_ATOMS: atom_id res chain seq x y z
N MET A 1 -4.15 -0.89 -10.54
CA MET A 1 -4.66 -0.72 -9.16
C MET A 1 -3.53 -1.07 -8.18
N ASN A 2 -3.60 -0.69 -6.91
CA ASN A 2 -2.60 -1.01 -5.89
C ASN A 2 -3.08 -2.17 -4.98
N ARG A 3 -2.12 -2.90 -4.39
CA ARG A 3 -2.32 -4.12 -3.58
C ARG A 3 -2.02 -3.90 -2.10
N ILE A 4 -2.03 -2.65 -1.65
CA ILE A 4 -1.60 -2.27 -0.29
C ILE A 4 -2.41 -3.04 0.76
N LYS A 5 -3.71 -3.21 0.56
CA LYS A 5 -4.57 -3.97 1.49
C LYS A 5 -4.15 -5.44 1.61
N GLU A 6 -3.94 -6.13 0.49
CA GLU A 6 -3.51 -7.54 0.49
C GLU A 6 -2.15 -7.71 1.18
N ILE A 7 -1.21 -6.79 0.93
CA ILE A 7 0.13 -6.85 1.53
C ILE A 7 0.07 -6.60 3.04
N LEU A 8 -0.79 -5.68 3.49
CA LEU A 8 -1.03 -5.46 4.92
C LEU A 8 -1.56 -6.71 5.60
N GLU A 9 -2.56 -7.37 5.00
CA GLU A 9 -3.12 -8.63 5.52
C GLU A 9 -2.05 -9.74 5.55
N ARG A 10 -1.25 -9.89 4.48
CA ARG A 10 -0.17 -10.88 4.40
C ARG A 10 0.92 -10.65 5.46
N LYS A 11 1.27 -9.40 5.76
CA LYS A 11 2.29 -9.04 6.76
C LYS A 11 1.73 -8.96 8.19
N GLY A 12 0.42 -9.08 8.37
CA GLY A 12 -0.23 -8.92 9.68
C GLY A 12 -0.14 -7.51 10.25
N VAL A 13 0.00 -6.50 9.38
CA VAL A 13 0.12 -5.09 9.77
C VAL A 13 -1.24 -4.41 9.67
N SER A 14 -1.69 -3.77 10.75
CA SER A 14 -2.94 -3.03 10.74
C SER A 14 -2.82 -1.73 9.95
N GLN A 15 -3.93 -1.26 9.36
CA GLN A 15 -3.94 0.06 8.71
C GLN A 15 -3.64 1.20 9.70
N THR A 16 -3.98 1.01 10.99
CA THR A 16 -3.66 1.94 12.08
C THR A 16 -2.15 2.01 12.33
N ASP A 17 -1.47 0.86 12.34
CA ASP A 17 -0.01 0.79 12.46
C ASP A 17 0.68 1.47 11.27
N LEU A 18 0.21 1.20 10.05
CA LEU A 18 0.75 1.84 8.87
C LEU A 18 0.54 3.37 8.91
N ALA A 19 -0.62 3.83 9.37
CA ALA A 19 -0.92 5.25 9.53
C ALA A 19 0.00 5.93 10.55
N HIS A 20 0.22 5.30 11.70
CA HIS A 20 1.17 5.79 12.70
C HIS A 20 2.60 5.88 12.14
N ARG A 21 3.08 4.84 11.45
CA ARG A 21 4.44 4.82 10.87
C ARG A 21 4.61 5.80 9.71
N LEU A 22 3.57 6.04 8.92
CA LEU A 22 3.59 7.05 7.85
C LEU A 22 3.44 8.49 8.35
N GLY A 23 3.05 8.69 9.62
CA GLY A 23 2.66 10.00 10.13
C GLY A 23 1.43 10.56 9.40
N LYS A 24 0.49 9.69 9.04
CA LYS A 24 -0.77 10.05 8.36
C LYS A 24 -1.97 9.62 9.19
N THR A 25 -3.12 10.21 8.90
CA THR A 25 -4.37 9.77 9.53
C THR A 25 -4.78 8.41 8.99
N PHE A 26 -5.44 7.61 9.84
CA PHE A 26 -6.03 6.34 9.43
C PHE A 26 -6.89 6.48 8.17
N ASN A 27 -7.69 7.54 8.10
CA ASN A 27 -8.57 7.78 6.96
C ASN A 27 -7.79 7.94 5.64
N MET A 28 -6.62 8.59 5.65
CA MET A 28 -5.76 8.69 4.47
C MET A 28 -5.17 7.35 4.04
N VAL A 29 -4.70 6.54 4.99
CA VAL A 29 -4.21 5.19 4.68
C VAL A 29 -5.33 4.29 4.16
N ASN A 30 -6.53 4.41 4.71
CA ASN A 30 -7.70 3.70 4.23
C ASN A 30 -8.05 4.09 2.78
N LEU A 31 -7.94 5.39 2.42
CA LEU A 31 -8.12 5.83 1.03
C LEU A 31 -7.10 5.21 0.08
N TYR A 32 -5.85 5.05 0.52
CA TYR A 32 -4.81 4.35 -0.25
C TYR A 32 -5.11 2.86 -0.41
N ALA A 33 -5.41 2.18 0.69
CA ALA A 33 -5.67 0.73 0.72
C ALA A 33 -6.97 0.35 -0.04
N THR A 34 -7.97 1.21 -0.06
CA THR A 34 -9.24 1.02 -0.80
C THR A 34 -9.16 1.49 -2.24
N ASN A 35 -7.98 1.89 -2.73
CA ASN A 35 -7.77 2.42 -4.08
C ASN A 35 -8.60 3.67 -4.43
N LYS A 36 -9.24 4.32 -3.44
CA LYS A 36 -10.00 5.57 -3.64
C LYS A 36 -9.08 6.74 -4.00
N VAL A 37 -7.86 6.74 -3.47
CA VAL A 37 -6.81 7.70 -3.80
C VAL A 37 -5.53 6.93 -4.06
N GLN A 38 -4.79 7.27 -5.11
CA GLN A 38 -3.46 6.71 -5.30
C GLN A 38 -2.44 7.46 -4.43
N PRO A 39 -1.67 6.75 -3.60
CA PRO A 39 -0.55 7.37 -2.91
C PRO A 39 0.48 7.89 -3.92
N PRO A 40 1.05 9.08 -3.71
CA PRO A 40 2.13 9.56 -4.55
C PRO A 40 3.37 8.67 -4.41
N ILE A 41 4.22 8.65 -5.43
CA ILE A 41 5.41 7.77 -5.48
C ILE A 41 6.26 7.79 -4.19
N PRO A 42 6.58 8.96 -3.57
CA PRO A 42 7.36 8.98 -2.33
C PRO A 42 6.66 8.27 -1.15
N ILE A 43 5.32 8.27 -1.12
CA ILE A 43 4.55 7.56 -0.09
C ILE A 43 4.53 6.07 -0.39
N LEU A 44 4.45 5.65 -1.65
CA LEU A 44 4.60 4.25 -2.05
C LEU A 44 5.95 3.67 -1.60
N TYR A 45 7.05 4.40 -1.80
CA TYR A 45 8.37 3.98 -1.28
C TYR A 45 8.37 3.83 0.23
N LYS A 46 7.84 4.82 0.97
CA LYS A 46 7.72 4.70 2.44
C LYS A 46 6.88 3.51 2.89
N ILE A 47 5.78 3.22 2.20
CA ILE A 47 4.96 2.05 2.49
C ILE A 47 5.75 0.77 2.23
N ALA A 48 6.49 0.69 1.13
CA ALA A 48 7.33 -0.45 0.79
C ALA A 48 8.42 -0.68 1.86
N GLU A 49 9.08 0.40 2.31
CA GLU A 49 10.07 0.37 3.40
C GLU A 49 9.45 -0.08 4.73
N ILE A 50 8.29 0.45 5.10
CA ILE A 50 7.60 0.11 6.35
C ILE A 50 7.16 -1.36 6.36
N LEU A 51 6.71 -1.87 5.21
CA LEU A 51 6.20 -3.23 5.07
C LEU A 51 7.29 -4.24 4.71
N ASP A 52 8.52 -3.78 4.45
CA ASP A 52 9.66 -4.57 4.02
C ASP A 52 9.30 -5.46 2.81
N VAL A 53 8.89 -4.79 1.72
CA VAL A 53 8.50 -5.42 0.44
C VAL A 53 9.04 -4.61 -0.73
N ASP A 54 9.13 -5.24 -1.91
CA ASP A 54 9.43 -4.50 -3.13
C ASP A 54 8.25 -3.60 -3.52
N ILE A 55 8.52 -2.37 -3.95
CA ILE A 55 7.49 -1.42 -4.41
C ILE A 55 6.60 -1.99 -5.52
N ARG A 56 7.13 -2.91 -6.35
CA ARG A 56 6.39 -3.60 -7.40
C ARG A 56 5.31 -4.52 -6.84
N GLU A 57 5.49 -5.06 -5.63
CA GLU A 57 4.45 -5.87 -4.96
C GLU A 57 3.24 -5.03 -4.53
N LEU A 58 3.43 -3.72 -4.32
CA LEU A 58 2.35 -2.80 -3.97
C LEU A 58 1.48 -2.43 -5.18
N LEU A 59 1.91 -2.73 -6.41
CA LEU A 59 1.24 -2.33 -7.64
C LEU A 59 0.76 -3.56 -8.42
N VAL A 60 -0.43 -3.46 -9.01
CA VAL A 60 -0.92 -4.45 -9.98
C VAL A 60 -0.35 -4.10 -11.34
N SER A 61 0.20 -5.10 -12.04
CA SER A 61 0.62 -4.98 -13.43
C SER A 61 -0.50 -4.42 -14.30
N ASN A 62 -0.19 -3.42 -15.11
CA ASN A 62 -1.12 -2.88 -16.11
C ASN A 62 -1.32 -3.83 -17.30
N LYS A 63 -0.42 -4.81 -17.47
CA LYS A 63 -0.59 -5.88 -18.43
C LYS A 63 -1.37 -6.98 -17.74
N ILE A 64 -2.57 -7.26 -18.28
CA ILE A 64 -3.28 -8.49 -17.98
C ILE A 64 -2.43 -9.58 -18.64
N ASP A 65 -1.82 -10.45 -17.85
CA ASP A 65 -1.11 -11.61 -18.38
C ASP A 65 -2.20 -12.54 -18.93
N THR A 66 -2.57 -12.35 -20.19
CA THR A 66 -3.40 -13.29 -20.93
C THR A 66 -2.51 -14.49 -21.25
N GLN A 67 -2.46 -15.45 -20.33
CA GLN A 67 -2.00 -16.80 -20.64
C GLN A 67 -3.10 -17.57 -21.36
#